data_AF-A0A0J8QWG3-F1
#
_entry.id   AF-A0A0J8QWG3-F1
#
_cell.length_a   1.000
_cell.length_b   1.000
_cell.length_c   1.000
_cell.angle_alpha   90.00
_cell.angle_beta   90.00
_cell.angle_gamma   90.00
#
_symmetry.space_group_name_H-M   'P 1'
#
loop_
_entity.id
_entity.type
_entity.pdbx_description
1 polymer ?
#
loop_
_entity_poly.entity_id
_entity_poly.type
_entity_poly.pdbx_seq_one_letter_code
_entity_poly.pdbx_strand_id
1 'polypeptide(L)'
;MSLIRVHEETQDSKLCPSTVLTQAAGILEHLLLKSPHNYEGLLLLVRVYLLLGAGSLALKTFAQLSVKQIQYETVAHNVFTRISTIHPQAAPPFSSLERKDFDPQTALRQALIFYRNAVSSTAYSLSAGLDHGSYVNVEGSIDLQRSLKHSICRKLWALEVRKIQRLAGGPSVKQYDQLVCNMEPVIDKRTFDGFMNCELPGDPIFEEHVRLGPLPRERAVKAMAVTDTLLNYVYTDSSLRERLLGQVNNLAGSHLDLPDSELTPTEIDNIKIHHLTIKLISALSQKPTPSDTASIDATSSEIEAWLSDKVSSMSASNITDIQGTINLTPSDPSTSSPAPSWVYLHANISLLETLKAISLFVSSQTQAKAKSKSSGSIPKEKLESLKALTKKLADIITMNTRILKTRIAESGMLGQLVSIVTTGPSGNTDGLSAEIEEMIDTSSLELFCGSLMESWDEALDGVLLICSSV
;
A
#
# COMPACT_ATOMS: atom_id res chain seq x y z
N MET A 1 -25.80 -13.80 -1.79
CA MET A 1 -25.12 -15.07 -1.41
C MET A 1 -23.62 -14.98 -1.59
N SER A 2 -23.07 -14.56 -2.74
CA SER A 2 -21.62 -14.35 -2.90
C SER A 2 -21.05 -13.28 -1.94
N LEU A 3 -21.67 -12.10 -1.81
CA LEU A 3 -21.26 -11.10 -0.82
C LEU A 3 -21.44 -11.55 0.65
N ILE A 4 -22.36 -12.50 0.89
CA ILE A 4 -22.55 -13.14 2.21
C ILE A 4 -21.45 -14.18 2.45
N ARG A 5 -21.02 -14.91 1.42
CA ARG A 5 -19.85 -15.81 1.49
C ARG A 5 -18.53 -15.04 1.65
N VAL A 6 -18.41 -13.85 1.04
CA VAL A 6 -17.29 -12.94 1.32
C VAL A 6 -17.27 -12.63 2.81
N HIS A 7 -18.41 -12.34 3.41
CA HIS A 7 -18.54 -12.10 4.85
C HIS A 7 -18.17 -13.34 5.69
N GLU A 8 -18.73 -14.52 5.38
CA GLU A 8 -18.42 -15.78 6.09
C GLU A 8 -16.92 -16.14 6.01
N GLU A 9 -16.31 -16.00 4.82
CA GLU A 9 -14.88 -16.31 4.64
C GLU A 9 -13.94 -15.23 5.19
N THR A 10 -14.36 -13.96 5.27
CA THR A 10 -13.57 -12.91 5.94
C THR A 10 -13.63 -13.02 7.46
N GLN A 11 -14.69 -13.61 8.04
CA GLN A 11 -14.73 -13.96 9.45
C GLN A 11 -13.75 -15.09 9.79
N ASP A 12 -13.66 -16.12 8.93
CA ASP A 12 -12.84 -17.32 9.18
C ASP A 12 -11.37 -17.19 8.70
N SER A 13 -11.09 -16.40 7.66
CA SER A 13 -9.76 -16.29 7.05
C SER A 13 -9.21 -14.85 7.06
N LYS A 14 -8.63 -14.45 8.20
CA LYS A 14 -8.08 -13.09 8.37
C LYS A 14 -6.86 -12.74 7.50
N LEU A 15 -6.35 -13.63 6.65
CA LEU A 15 -5.03 -13.43 6.03
C LEU A 15 -4.95 -13.48 4.51
N CYS A 16 -5.85 -14.17 3.79
CA CYS A 16 -5.73 -14.31 2.34
C CYS A 16 -7.08 -14.10 1.63
N PRO A 17 -7.14 -13.22 0.60
CA PRO A 17 -8.32 -13.07 -0.25
C PRO A 17 -8.74 -14.41 -0.88
N SER A 18 -10.03 -14.71 -0.86
CA SER A 18 -10.61 -15.96 -1.40
C SER A 18 -11.07 -15.80 -2.86
N THR A 19 -11.24 -16.92 -3.56
CA THR A 19 -11.83 -16.99 -4.91
C THR A 19 -13.25 -16.45 -4.98
N VAL A 20 -13.96 -16.35 -3.84
CA VAL A 20 -15.27 -15.67 -3.76
C VAL A 20 -15.17 -14.21 -4.20
N LEU A 21 -14.04 -13.53 -3.98
CA LEU A 21 -13.86 -12.15 -4.42
C LEU A 21 -13.84 -12.03 -5.94
N THR A 22 -13.29 -13.02 -6.65
CA THR A 22 -13.34 -13.08 -8.11
C THR A 22 -14.78 -13.21 -8.60
N GLN A 23 -15.57 -14.09 -7.97
CA GLN A 23 -17.00 -14.22 -8.27
C GLN A 23 -17.78 -12.93 -7.96
N ALA A 24 -17.49 -12.28 -6.82
CA ALA A 24 -18.11 -11.01 -6.44
C ALA A 24 -17.78 -9.90 -7.45
N ALA A 25 -16.54 -9.82 -7.92
CA ALA A 25 -16.13 -8.87 -8.96
C ALA A 25 -16.90 -9.08 -10.27
N GLY A 26 -17.04 -10.33 -10.74
CA GLY A 26 -17.80 -10.63 -11.95
C GLY A 26 -19.28 -10.24 -11.85
N ILE A 27 -19.91 -10.46 -10.70
CA ILE A 27 -21.31 -10.05 -10.44
C ILE A 27 -21.44 -8.52 -10.42
N LEU A 28 -20.49 -7.82 -9.77
CA LEU A 28 -20.50 -6.36 -9.70
C LEU A 28 -20.27 -5.70 -11.06
N GLU A 29 -19.39 -6.27 -11.89
CA GLU A 29 -19.19 -5.84 -13.27
C GLU A 29 -20.49 -5.97 -14.08
N HIS A 30 -21.17 -7.11 -13.97
CA HIS A 30 -22.47 -7.28 -14.62
C HIS A 30 -23.52 -6.28 -14.13
N LEU A 31 -23.56 -5.99 -12.82
CA LEU A 31 -24.45 -4.97 -12.25
C LEU A 31 -24.17 -3.60 -12.85
N LEU A 32 -22.90 -3.22 -12.99
CA LEU A 32 -22.48 -1.91 -13.49
C LEU A 32 -22.67 -1.76 -15.00
N LEU A 33 -22.67 -2.84 -15.77
CA LEU A 33 -23.11 -2.81 -17.17
C LEU A 33 -24.58 -2.35 -17.30
N LYS A 34 -25.44 -2.79 -16.37
CA LYS A 34 -26.87 -2.42 -16.34
C LYS A 34 -27.12 -1.09 -15.62
N SER A 35 -26.30 -0.76 -14.63
CA SER A 35 -26.42 0.46 -13.83
C SER A 35 -25.06 1.16 -13.64
N PRO A 36 -24.55 1.86 -14.68
CA PRO A 36 -23.22 2.47 -14.66
C PRO A 36 -23.03 3.57 -13.60
N HIS A 37 -24.13 4.13 -13.09
CA HIS A 37 -24.14 5.20 -12.09
C HIS A 37 -24.42 4.71 -10.67
N ASN A 38 -24.35 3.39 -10.44
CA ASN A 38 -24.43 2.85 -9.08
C ASN A 38 -23.11 3.10 -8.33
N TYR A 39 -23.03 4.24 -7.63
CA TYR A 39 -21.82 4.66 -6.92
C TYR A 39 -21.40 3.71 -5.79
N GLU A 40 -22.34 3.07 -5.10
CA GLU A 40 -22.05 2.07 -4.07
C GLU A 40 -21.44 0.82 -4.71
N GLY A 41 -22.00 0.37 -5.84
CA GLY A 41 -21.46 -0.73 -6.64
C GLY A 41 -20.06 -0.44 -7.17
N LEU A 42 -19.82 0.78 -7.66
CA LEU A 42 -18.49 1.24 -8.10
C LEU A 42 -17.48 1.24 -6.95
N LEU A 43 -17.85 1.76 -5.78
CA LEU A 43 -16.98 1.79 -4.61
C LEU A 43 -16.66 0.38 -4.09
N LEU A 44 -17.64 -0.51 -4.07
CA LEU A 44 -17.44 -1.89 -3.68
C LEU A 44 -16.54 -2.62 -4.68
N LEU A 45 -16.75 -2.43 -5.98
CA LEU A 45 -15.91 -3.01 -7.01
C LEU A 45 -14.46 -2.53 -6.90
N VAL A 46 -14.25 -1.25 -6.62
CA VAL A 46 -12.92 -0.69 -6.32
C VAL A 46 -12.25 -1.43 -5.16
N ARG A 47 -12.95 -1.66 -4.05
CA ARG A 47 -12.40 -2.39 -2.89
C ARG A 47 -12.07 -3.84 -3.23
N VAL A 48 -12.98 -4.53 -3.94
CA VAL A 48 -12.76 -5.91 -4.38
C VAL A 48 -11.56 -6.02 -5.30
N TYR A 49 -11.39 -5.11 -6.26
CA TYR A 49 -10.19 -5.10 -7.12
C TYR A 49 -8.91 -4.88 -6.35
N LEU A 50 -8.91 -3.96 -5.39
CA LEU A 50 -7.72 -3.76 -4.57
C LEU A 50 -7.38 -5.00 -3.76
N LEU A 51 -8.37 -5.70 -3.18
CA LEU A 51 -8.17 -6.97 -2.47
C LEU A 51 -7.63 -8.08 -3.39
N LEU A 52 -8.12 -8.17 -4.62
CA LEU A 52 -7.60 -9.06 -5.65
C LEU A 52 -6.19 -8.66 -6.13
N GLY A 53 -5.64 -7.52 -5.71
CA GLY A 53 -4.36 -7.02 -6.23
C GLY A 53 -4.44 -6.41 -7.63
N ALA A 54 -5.64 -6.17 -8.14
CA ALA A 54 -5.94 -5.63 -9.47
C ALA A 54 -5.98 -4.09 -9.46
N GLY A 55 -4.85 -3.46 -9.14
CA GLY A 55 -4.79 -2.01 -8.87
C GLY A 55 -5.12 -1.11 -10.07
N SER A 56 -4.83 -1.51 -11.31
CA SER A 56 -5.14 -0.68 -12.48
C SER A 56 -6.63 -0.63 -12.77
N LEU A 57 -7.32 -1.76 -12.64
CA LEU A 57 -8.79 -1.80 -12.68
C LEU A 57 -9.41 -0.98 -11.54
N ALA A 58 -8.86 -1.06 -10.33
CA ALA A 58 -9.33 -0.23 -9.22
C ALA A 58 -9.23 1.28 -9.53
N LEU A 59 -8.11 1.73 -10.13
CA LEU A 59 -7.94 3.12 -10.55
C LEU A 59 -8.93 3.52 -11.66
N LYS A 60 -9.09 2.66 -12.68
CA LYS A 60 -10.05 2.85 -13.77
C LYS A 60 -11.48 2.98 -13.25
N THR A 61 -11.91 2.09 -12.36
CA THR A 61 -13.26 2.11 -11.78
C THR A 61 -13.44 3.31 -10.86
N PHE A 62 -12.42 3.69 -10.09
CA PHE A 62 -12.47 4.88 -9.23
C PHE A 62 -12.60 6.18 -10.03
N ALA A 63 -12.02 6.25 -11.22
CA ALA A 63 -12.17 7.40 -12.11
C ALA A 63 -13.65 7.65 -12.49
N GLN A 64 -14.45 6.58 -12.61
CA GLN A 64 -15.89 6.68 -12.94
C GLN A 64 -16.69 7.38 -11.84
N LEU A 65 -16.25 7.30 -10.58
CA LEU A 65 -16.86 8.03 -9.46
C LEU A 65 -16.72 9.56 -9.59
N SER A 66 -15.82 10.05 -10.45
CA SER A 66 -15.61 11.47 -10.72
C SER A 66 -15.37 12.31 -9.45
N VAL A 67 -14.58 11.76 -8.51
CA VAL A 67 -14.27 12.36 -7.20
C VAL A 67 -13.65 13.75 -7.35
N LYS A 68 -14.26 14.76 -6.70
CA LYS A 68 -13.86 16.17 -6.77
C LYS A 68 -13.84 16.84 -5.40
N GLN A 69 -12.94 17.79 -5.23
CA GLN A 69 -12.89 18.71 -4.08
C GLN A 69 -12.91 17.97 -2.72
N ILE A 70 -13.89 18.28 -1.86
CA ILE A 70 -14.01 17.71 -0.51
C ILE A 70 -14.14 16.18 -0.50
N GLN A 71 -14.52 15.56 -1.61
CA GLN A 71 -14.57 14.09 -1.71
C GLN A 71 -13.16 13.45 -1.63
N TYR A 72 -12.08 14.21 -1.85
CA TYR A 72 -10.72 13.75 -1.55
C TYR A 72 -10.41 13.62 -0.06
N GLU A 73 -11.20 14.27 0.81
CA GLU A 73 -11.14 14.11 2.26
C GLU A 73 -11.94 12.88 2.71
N THR A 74 -13.14 12.69 2.15
CA THR A 74 -14.11 11.72 2.67
C THR A 74 -14.17 10.39 1.93
N VAL A 75 -13.90 10.35 0.62
CA VAL A 75 -14.10 9.14 -0.22
C VAL A 75 -12.80 8.54 -0.74
N ALA A 76 -11.80 9.37 -1.06
CA ALA A 76 -10.59 8.92 -1.73
C ALA A 76 -9.74 7.91 -0.94
N HIS A 77 -9.96 7.81 0.38
CA HIS A 77 -9.33 6.79 1.22
C HIS A 77 -9.66 5.36 0.82
N ASN A 78 -10.74 5.16 0.06
CA ASN A 78 -11.11 3.85 -0.47
C ASN A 78 -10.09 3.30 -1.48
N VAL A 79 -9.34 4.17 -2.16
CA VAL A 79 -8.32 3.77 -3.16
C VAL A 79 -6.92 4.05 -2.69
N PHE A 80 -6.68 5.26 -2.20
CA PHE A 80 -5.31 5.73 -2.04
C PHE A 80 -4.62 5.18 -0.78
N THR A 81 -5.36 4.58 0.16
CA THR A 81 -4.76 3.92 1.33
C THR A 81 -3.96 2.70 0.88
N ARG A 82 -2.64 2.68 1.13
CA ARG A 82 -1.71 1.59 0.74
C ARG A 82 -1.53 1.39 -0.78
N ILE A 83 -2.00 2.32 -1.62
CA ILE A 83 -1.87 2.19 -3.09
C ILE A 83 -0.41 2.05 -3.54
N SER A 84 0.52 2.70 -2.84
CA SER A 84 1.96 2.61 -3.14
C SER A 84 2.56 1.21 -3.00
N THR A 85 1.85 0.29 -2.35
CA THR A 85 2.28 -1.09 -2.11
C THR A 85 1.46 -2.12 -2.89
N ILE A 86 0.44 -1.68 -3.61
CA ILE A 86 -0.40 -2.54 -4.45
C ILE A 86 -0.08 -2.26 -5.92
N HIS A 87 -0.06 -0.99 -6.31
CA HIS A 87 0.19 -0.57 -7.68
C HIS A 87 0.88 0.81 -7.69
N PRO A 88 2.21 0.88 -7.45
CA PRO A 88 2.95 2.15 -7.43
C PRO A 88 3.22 2.75 -8.81
N GLN A 89 3.25 1.93 -9.87
CA GLN A 89 3.49 2.33 -11.25
C GLN A 89 2.24 2.93 -11.89
N ALA A 90 2.42 3.63 -13.02
CA ALA A 90 1.30 4.05 -13.84
C ALA A 90 0.78 2.85 -14.66
N ALA A 91 -0.53 2.63 -14.63
CA ALA A 91 -1.17 1.66 -15.50
C ALA A 91 -1.13 2.12 -16.97
N PRO A 92 -1.32 1.22 -17.95
CA PRO A 92 -1.48 1.59 -19.34
C PRO A 92 -2.62 2.60 -19.53
N PRO A 93 -2.50 3.53 -20.49
CA PRO A 93 -3.52 4.54 -20.72
C PRO A 93 -4.81 3.89 -21.25
N PHE A 94 -5.89 4.06 -20.49
CA PHE A 94 -7.23 3.67 -20.97
C PHE A 94 -7.78 4.72 -21.93
N SER A 95 -8.49 4.27 -22.96
CA SER A 95 -9.23 5.17 -23.85
C SER A 95 -10.21 6.01 -23.02
N SER A 96 -10.28 7.31 -23.30
CA SER A 96 -11.10 8.32 -22.60
C SER A 96 -10.68 8.77 -21.19
N LEU A 97 -9.60 8.23 -20.61
CA LEU A 97 -9.13 8.63 -19.28
C LEU A 97 -7.93 9.58 -19.32
N GLU A 98 -7.84 10.48 -18.34
CA GLU A 98 -6.70 11.36 -18.16
C GLU A 98 -5.59 10.65 -17.36
N ARG A 99 -4.37 11.19 -17.41
CA ARG A 99 -3.24 10.63 -16.66
C ARG A 99 -3.53 10.45 -15.16
N LYS A 100 -4.27 11.36 -14.53
CA LYS A 100 -4.62 11.27 -13.10
C LYS A 100 -5.51 10.07 -12.76
N ASP A 101 -6.13 9.44 -13.75
CA ASP A 101 -7.10 8.36 -13.57
C ASP A 101 -6.45 6.97 -13.63
N PHE A 102 -5.21 6.87 -14.14
CA PHE A 102 -4.45 5.62 -14.24
C PHE A 102 -3.03 5.70 -13.66
N ASP A 103 -2.51 6.90 -13.40
CA ASP A 103 -1.23 7.14 -12.71
C ASP A 103 -1.49 7.52 -11.24
N PRO A 104 -1.23 6.61 -10.28
CA PRO A 104 -1.53 6.83 -8.86
C PRO A 104 -0.74 8.01 -8.28
N GLN A 105 0.48 8.27 -8.78
CA GLN A 105 1.27 9.42 -8.34
C GLN A 105 0.60 10.73 -8.76
N THR A 106 0.11 10.80 -9.99
CA THR A 106 -0.62 11.97 -10.50
C THR A 106 -1.96 12.14 -9.76
N ALA A 107 -2.67 11.05 -9.49
CA ALA A 107 -3.92 11.03 -8.73
C ALA A 107 -3.75 11.62 -7.31
N LEU A 108 -2.73 11.16 -6.57
CA LEU A 108 -2.39 11.67 -5.23
C LEU A 108 -1.99 13.14 -5.24
N ARG A 109 -1.24 13.58 -6.26
CA ARG A 109 -0.90 15.00 -6.42
C ARG A 109 -2.13 15.84 -6.67
N GLN A 110 -3.09 15.36 -7.45
CA GLN A 110 -4.37 16.05 -7.66
C GLN A 110 -5.16 16.18 -6.35
N ALA A 111 -5.20 15.13 -5.53
CA ALA A 111 -5.80 15.18 -4.19
C ALA A 111 -5.09 16.21 -3.28
N LEU A 112 -3.76 16.30 -3.32
CA LEU A 112 -2.99 17.29 -2.56
C LEU A 112 -3.18 18.73 -3.06
N ILE A 113 -3.41 18.92 -4.37
CA ILE A 113 -3.76 20.23 -4.95
C ILE A 113 -5.08 20.74 -4.39
N PHE A 114 -6.07 19.87 -4.15
CA PHE A 114 -7.32 20.26 -3.49
C PHE A 114 -7.05 20.94 -2.14
N TYR A 115 -6.23 20.37 -1.25
CA TYR A 115 -5.93 20.98 0.05
C TYR A 115 -5.24 22.34 -0.10
N ARG A 116 -4.33 22.48 -1.06
CA ARG A 116 -3.69 23.77 -1.36
C ARG A 116 -4.72 24.81 -1.79
N ASN A 117 -5.62 24.44 -2.70
CA ASN A 117 -6.66 25.34 -3.20
C ASN A 117 -7.70 25.66 -2.12
N ALA A 118 -7.97 24.72 -1.21
CA ALA A 118 -8.88 24.91 -0.09
C ALA A 118 -8.38 25.99 0.87
N VAL A 119 -7.06 26.13 1.07
CA VAL A 119 -6.49 27.22 1.88
C VAL A 119 -6.85 28.59 1.28
N SER A 120 -6.64 28.78 -0.02
CA SER A 120 -6.97 30.05 -0.69
C SER A 120 -8.49 30.31 -0.71
N SER A 121 -9.29 29.28 -0.99
CA SER A 121 -10.75 29.39 -1.04
C SER A 121 -11.36 29.74 0.32
N THR A 122 -10.91 29.07 1.38
CA THR A 122 -11.37 29.37 2.76
C THR A 122 -10.95 30.74 3.23
N ALA A 123 -9.74 31.20 2.87
CA ALA A 123 -9.29 32.56 3.19
C ALA A 123 -10.14 33.64 2.48
N TYR A 124 -10.49 33.42 1.21
CA TYR A 124 -11.41 34.31 0.49
C TYR A 124 -12.81 34.31 1.13
N SER A 125 -13.36 33.13 1.44
CA SER A 125 -14.65 32.97 2.12
C SER A 125 -14.68 33.71 3.46
N LEU A 126 -13.59 33.68 4.22
CA LEU A 126 -13.44 34.40 5.47
C LEU A 126 -13.51 35.92 5.27
N SER A 127 -12.71 36.48 4.36
CA SER A 127 -12.71 37.92 4.08
C SER A 127 -14.08 38.38 3.60
N ALA A 128 -14.66 37.68 2.62
CA ALA A 128 -15.99 38.00 2.10
C ALA A 128 -17.06 37.88 3.20
N GLY A 129 -16.99 36.86 4.06
CA GLY A 129 -17.92 36.70 5.18
C GLY A 129 -17.87 37.87 6.16
N LEU A 130 -16.69 38.41 6.44
CA LEU A 130 -16.52 39.60 7.29
C LEU A 130 -17.07 40.87 6.62
N ASP A 131 -16.76 41.08 5.34
CA ASP A 131 -17.22 42.25 4.58
C ASP A 131 -18.75 42.34 4.49
N HIS A 132 -19.42 41.18 4.39
CA HIS A 132 -20.88 41.09 4.29
C HIS A 132 -21.58 40.87 5.64
N GLY A 133 -20.84 40.87 6.77
CA GLY A 133 -21.41 40.68 8.11
C GLY A 133 -21.96 39.26 8.39
N SER A 134 -21.52 38.24 7.64
CA SER A 134 -21.94 36.84 7.82
C SER A 134 -21.03 36.08 8.79
N TYR A 135 -21.12 36.41 10.07
CA TYR A 135 -20.23 35.87 11.11
C TYR A 135 -20.37 34.35 11.34
N VAL A 136 -21.55 33.78 11.10
CA VAL A 136 -21.78 32.32 11.21
C VAL A 136 -20.97 31.56 10.15
N ASN A 137 -20.94 32.07 8.90
CA ASN A 137 -20.18 31.45 7.82
C ASN A 137 -18.66 31.64 8.01
N VAL A 138 -18.26 32.72 8.69
CA VAL A 138 -16.88 32.98 9.09
C VAL A 138 -16.38 31.90 10.06
N GLU A 139 -17.16 31.62 11.12
CA GLU A 139 -16.82 30.55 12.08
C GLU A 139 -16.68 29.19 11.38
N GLY A 140 -17.65 28.81 10.55
CA GLY A 140 -17.59 27.57 9.77
C GLY A 140 -16.38 27.51 8.81
N SER A 141 -15.98 28.64 8.22
CA SER A 141 -14.80 28.72 7.35
C SER A 141 -13.49 28.52 8.14
N ILE A 142 -13.41 29.07 9.36
CA ILE A 142 -12.25 28.88 10.26
C ILE A 142 -12.13 27.41 10.66
N ASP A 143 -13.24 26.78 11.02
CA ASP A 143 -13.25 25.37 11.43
C ASP A 143 -12.91 24.43 10.26
N LEU A 144 -13.46 24.69 9.07
CA LEU A 144 -13.10 23.94 7.87
C LEU A 144 -11.61 24.09 7.54
N GLN A 145 -11.08 25.31 7.61
CA GLN A 145 -9.65 25.56 7.38
C GLN A 145 -8.78 24.79 8.38
N ARG A 146 -9.14 24.81 9.68
CA ARG A 146 -8.43 24.06 10.71
C ARG A 146 -8.49 22.55 10.45
N SER A 147 -9.68 22.03 10.12
CA SER A 147 -9.89 20.61 9.82
C SER A 147 -9.06 20.14 8.63
N LEU A 148 -9.08 20.88 7.52
CA LEU A 148 -8.32 20.51 6.32
C LEU A 148 -6.81 20.70 6.49
N LYS A 149 -6.38 21.67 7.31
CA LYS A 149 -4.95 21.89 7.59
C LYS A 149 -4.34 20.68 8.30
N HIS A 150 -5.04 20.14 9.30
CA HIS A 150 -4.60 19.02 10.13
C HIS A 150 -5.22 17.68 9.70
N SER A 151 -5.77 17.59 8.49
CA SER A 151 -6.41 16.38 7.98
C SER A 151 -5.42 15.19 7.93
N ILE A 152 -5.89 14.03 8.40
CA ILE A 152 -5.15 12.78 8.27
C ILE A 152 -4.98 12.35 6.82
N CYS A 153 -6.02 12.51 5.99
CA CYS A 153 -5.98 12.17 4.56
C CYS A 153 -4.88 12.96 3.86
N ARG A 154 -4.78 14.27 4.15
CA ARG A 154 -3.72 15.12 3.61
C ARG A 154 -2.32 14.56 3.90
N LYS A 155 -2.08 14.09 5.14
CA LYS A 155 -0.77 13.55 5.55
C LYS A 155 -0.52 12.16 4.94
N LEU A 156 -1.54 11.31 4.87
CA LEU A 156 -1.46 10.01 4.19
C LEU A 156 -1.15 10.16 2.70
N TRP A 157 -1.82 11.07 1.97
CA TRP A 157 -1.52 11.33 0.56
C TRP A 157 -0.09 11.80 0.33
N ALA A 158 0.44 12.62 1.23
CA ALA A 158 1.82 13.05 1.19
C ALA A 158 2.81 11.91 1.44
N LEU A 159 2.51 11.00 2.37
CA LEU A 159 3.33 9.81 2.63
C LEU A 159 3.30 8.83 1.43
N GLU A 160 2.11 8.53 0.91
CA GLU A 160 1.92 7.61 -0.22
C GLU A 160 2.62 8.12 -1.49
N VAL A 161 2.47 9.41 -1.84
CA VAL A 161 3.10 9.96 -3.05
C VAL A 161 4.62 9.96 -2.96
N ARG A 162 5.17 10.18 -1.77
CA ARG A 162 6.62 10.11 -1.50
C ARG A 162 7.13 8.69 -1.61
N LYS A 163 6.37 7.72 -1.08
CA LYS A 163 6.68 6.31 -1.21
C LYS A 163 6.70 5.87 -2.67
N ILE A 164 5.67 6.21 -3.45
CA ILE A 164 5.64 5.96 -4.90
C ILE A 164 6.85 6.59 -5.59
N GLN A 165 7.19 7.84 -5.26
CA GLN A 165 8.33 8.53 -5.86
C GLN A 165 9.67 7.80 -5.63
N ARG A 166 9.86 7.16 -4.46
CA ARG A 166 11.06 6.38 -4.15
C ARG A 166 11.09 5.01 -4.84
N LEU A 167 9.92 4.40 -5.01
CA LEU A 167 9.77 3.06 -5.57
C LEU A 167 9.77 3.08 -7.10
N ALA A 168 8.87 3.85 -7.71
CA ALA A 168 8.66 3.92 -9.15
C ALA A 168 9.28 5.15 -9.83
N GLY A 169 9.79 6.12 -9.05
CA GLY A 169 10.36 7.36 -9.58
C GLY A 169 9.32 8.45 -9.83
N GLY A 170 9.66 9.42 -10.68
CA GLY A 170 8.75 10.51 -11.06
C GLY A 170 9.13 11.90 -10.50
N PRO A 171 8.22 12.90 -10.64
CA PRO A 171 8.51 14.29 -10.30
C PRO A 171 8.81 14.49 -8.82
N SER A 172 9.55 15.56 -8.52
CA SER A 172 9.93 15.89 -7.15
C SER A 172 8.71 16.15 -6.24
N VAL A 173 8.76 15.58 -5.05
CA VAL A 173 7.73 15.70 -3.99
C VAL A 173 8.23 16.49 -2.77
N LYS A 174 9.35 17.20 -2.90
CA LYS A 174 9.99 17.96 -1.80
C LYS A 174 9.06 19.00 -1.13
N GLN A 175 8.07 19.50 -1.87
CA GLN A 175 7.06 20.41 -1.32
C GLN A 175 6.24 19.81 -0.16
N TYR A 176 6.27 18.49 0.03
CA TYR A 176 5.57 17.80 1.11
C TYR A 176 6.47 17.42 2.29
N ASP A 177 7.77 17.74 2.27
CA ASP A 177 8.73 17.39 3.33
C ASP A 177 8.24 17.88 4.71
N GLN A 178 7.88 19.17 4.79
CA GLN A 178 7.41 19.78 6.04
C GLN A 178 6.09 19.17 6.54
N LEU A 179 5.22 18.75 5.62
CA LEU A 179 3.93 18.15 5.97
C LEU A 179 4.11 16.77 6.62
N VAL A 180 5.05 15.97 6.11
CA VAL A 180 5.30 14.62 6.63
C VAL A 180 6.09 14.65 7.94
N CYS A 181 7.08 15.55 8.05
CA CYS A 181 7.86 15.74 9.27
C CYS A 181 7.04 16.34 10.42
N ASN A 182 5.90 16.98 10.14
CA ASN A 182 5.05 17.57 11.17
C ASN A 182 4.37 16.48 12.02
N MET A 183 4.66 16.45 13.32
CA MET A 183 4.12 15.46 14.27
C MET A 183 2.92 16.00 15.08
N GLU A 184 2.36 17.14 14.70
CA GLU A 184 1.12 17.66 15.27
C GLU A 184 -0.03 16.64 15.18
N PRO A 185 -0.98 16.66 16.14
CA PRO A 185 -2.18 15.85 16.09
C PRO A 185 -2.95 16.04 14.78
N VAL A 186 -3.49 14.95 14.26
CA VAL A 186 -4.28 14.94 13.03
C VAL A 186 -5.77 14.82 13.34
N ILE A 187 -6.59 15.39 12.47
CA ILE A 187 -8.05 15.31 12.52
C ILE A 187 -8.49 14.27 11.49
N ASP A 188 -9.27 13.29 11.93
CA ASP A 188 -9.86 12.28 11.06
C ASP A 188 -11.32 12.63 10.75
N LYS A 189 -11.61 12.90 9.48
CA LYS A 189 -12.97 13.15 8.96
C LYS A 189 -13.39 12.10 7.94
N ARG A 190 -12.74 10.93 7.93
CA ARG A 190 -13.17 9.77 7.14
C ARG A 190 -14.38 9.11 7.81
N THR A 191 -15.46 9.85 7.98
CA THR A 191 -16.78 9.30 8.26
C THR A 191 -17.41 9.03 6.90
N PHE A 192 -17.40 7.77 6.48
CA PHE A 192 -17.95 7.36 5.19
C PHE A 192 -18.98 6.27 5.40
N ASP A 193 -20.23 6.61 5.10
CA ASP A 193 -21.42 5.78 5.16
C ASP A 193 -21.89 5.31 3.77
N GLY A 194 -21.04 5.46 2.74
CA GLY A 194 -21.41 5.08 1.37
C GLY A 194 -21.28 3.59 1.07
N PHE A 195 -21.07 2.74 2.07
CA PHE A 195 -21.30 1.30 1.96
C PHE A 195 -22.57 0.96 2.72
N MET A 196 -23.51 0.29 2.05
CA MET A 196 -24.68 -0.27 2.71
C MET A 196 -24.23 -1.31 3.75
N ASN A 197 -24.53 -1.04 5.02
CA ASN A 197 -24.22 -1.93 6.12
C ASN A 197 -25.49 -2.68 6.56
N CYS A 198 -25.57 -3.96 6.24
CA CYS A 198 -26.68 -4.84 6.63
C CYS A 198 -26.30 -5.79 7.78
N GLU A 199 -25.15 -5.55 8.42
CA GLU A 199 -24.64 -6.37 9.52
C GLU A 199 -25.44 -6.15 10.81
N LEU A 200 -25.43 -7.15 11.70
CA LEU A 200 -26.14 -7.06 12.98
C LEU A 200 -25.54 -5.96 13.87
N PRO A 201 -26.37 -5.25 14.67
CA PRO A 201 -25.85 -4.25 15.59
C PRO A 201 -24.88 -4.87 16.61
N GLY A 202 -23.63 -4.40 16.60
CA GLY A 202 -22.56 -4.89 17.48
C GLY A 202 -21.45 -5.65 16.76
N ASP A 203 -21.72 -6.13 15.53
CA ASP A 203 -20.71 -6.75 14.67
C ASP A 203 -19.88 -5.69 13.92
N PRO A 204 -18.68 -6.04 13.44
CA PRO A 204 -17.89 -5.17 12.57
C PRO A 204 -18.71 -4.77 11.33
N ILE A 205 -18.62 -3.50 10.93
CA ILE A 205 -19.35 -3.00 9.76
C ILE A 205 -18.85 -3.68 8.48
N PHE A 206 -19.71 -3.83 7.47
CA PHE A 206 -19.35 -4.45 6.19
C PHE A 206 -18.11 -3.80 5.54
N GLU A 207 -17.94 -2.47 5.63
CA GLU A 207 -16.77 -1.78 5.08
C GLU A 207 -15.45 -2.28 5.70
N GLU A 208 -15.44 -2.73 6.96
CA GLU A 208 -14.22 -3.27 7.59
C GLU A 208 -13.77 -4.59 6.96
N HIS A 209 -14.71 -5.41 6.48
CA HIS A 209 -14.42 -6.69 5.84
C HIS A 209 -13.82 -6.52 4.43
N VAL A 210 -14.19 -5.44 3.73
CA VAL A 210 -13.69 -5.14 2.37
C VAL A 210 -12.51 -4.16 2.37
N ARG A 211 -11.95 -3.84 3.54
CA ARG A 211 -10.82 -2.92 3.68
C ARG A 211 -9.48 -3.63 3.46
N LEU A 212 -8.52 -2.88 2.93
CA LEU A 212 -7.11 -3.30 2.82
C LEU A 212 -6.43 -3.29 4.19
N GLY A 213 -6.74 -4.26 5.04
CA GLY A 213 -6.22 -4.33 6.40
C GLY A 213 -6.75 -3.22 7.33
N PRO A 214 -6.12 -3.02 8.50
CA PRO A 214 -6.63 -2.08 9.51
C PRO A 214 -6.56 -0.62 9.04
N LEU A 215 -7.50 0.24 9.48
CA LEU A 215 -7.55 1.64 9.07
C LEU A 215 -6.40 2.43 9.72
N PRO A 216 -5.48 3.04 8.93
CA PRO A 216 -4.42 3.86 9.49
C PRO A 216 -5.00 5.10 10.16
N ARG A 217 -4.75 5.33 11.45
CA ARG A 217 -5.12 6.57 12.16
C ARG A 217 -3.85 7.32 12.58
N GLU A 218 -3.94 8.15 13.62
CA GLU A 218 -2.85 9.03 14.04
C GLU A 218 -1.56 8.28 14.38
N ARG A 219 -1.67 7.13 15.06
CA ARG A 219 -0.49 6.37 15.50
C ARG A 219 0.20 5.70 14.30
N ALA A 220 -0.55 5.11 13.39
CA ALA A 220 -0.01 4.59 12.14
C ALA A 220 0.71 5.68 11.32
N VAL A 221 0.14 6.88 11.23
CA VAL A 221 0.78 8.00 10.53
C VAL A 221 2.10 8.43 11.17
N LYS A 222 2.20 8.40 12.51
CA LYS A 222 3.46 8.65 13.22
C LYS A 222 4.49 7.55 12.95
N ALA A 223 4.06 6.29 12.91
CA ALA A 223 4.92 5.16 12.58
C ALA A 223 5.42 5.22 11.12
N MET A 224 4.55 5.56 10.16
CA MET A 224 4.92 5.75 8.75
C MET A 224 5.91 6.91 8.54
N ALA A 225 5.83 7.96 9.37
CA ALA A 225 6.79 9.06 9.34
C ALA A 225 8.22 8.62 9.71
N VAL A 226 8.39 7.56 10.51
CA VAL A 226 9.70 6.96 10.83
C VAL A 226 10.33 6.38 9.56
N THR A 227 9.56 5.60 8.80
CA THR A 227 9.98 5.06 7.50
C THR A 227 10.35 6.18 6.54
N ASP A 228 9.52 7.23 6.43
CA ASP A 228 9.80 8.36 5.54
C ASP A 228 11.07 9.10 5.96
N THR A 229 11.31 9.29 7.27
CA THR A 229 12.51 9.97 7.78
C THR A 229 13.77 9.17 7.47
N LEU A 230 13.76 7.85 7.68
CA LEU A 230 14.89 6.98 7.32
C LEU A 230 15.21 7.08 5.83
N LEU A 231 14.20 6.89 4.98
CA LEU A 231 14.40 6.89 3.53
C LEU A 231 14.82 8.28 3.04
N ASN A 232 14.22 9.35 3.56
CA ASN A 232 14.63 10.72 3.24
C ASN A 232 16.11 10.95 3.60
N TYR A 233 16.57 10.47 4.76
CA TYR A 233 17.97 10.57 5.15
C TYR A 233 18.90 9.80 4.22
N VAL A 234 18.56 8.55 3.90
CA VAL A 234 19.40 7.64 3.11
C VAL A 234 19.49 8.07 1.64
N TYR A 235 18.39 8.58 1.06
CA TYR A 235 18.35 9.12 -0.30
C TYR A 235 18.97 10.52 -0.43
N THR A 236 19.11 11.25 0.66
CA THR A 236 19.71 12.59 0.64
C THR A 236 21.23 12.51 0.52
N ASP A 237 21.79 13.39 -0.31
CA ASP A 237 23.24 13.53 -0.51
C ASP A 237 23.98 13.78 0.81
N SER A 238 25.20 13.24 0.90
CA SER A 238 26.00 13.29 2.14
C SER A 238 26.22 14.70 2.69
N SER A 239 26.24 15.74 1.86
CA SER A 239 26.43 17.13 2.27
C SER A 239 25.21 17.75 2.95
N LEU A 240 24.01 17.18 2.76
CA LEU A 240 22.75 17.69 3.30
C LEU A 240 22.21 16.87 4.48
N ARG A 241 22.83 15.72 4.77
CA ARG A 241 22.43 14.80 5.85
C ARG A 241 22.53 15.42 7.25
N GLU A 242 23.46 16.34 7.47
CA GLU A 242 23.62 17.02 8.77
C GLU A 242 22.33 17.73 9.22
N ARG A 243 21.56 18.29 8.27
CA ARG A 243 20.28 18.97 8.57
C ARG A 243 19.19 18.00 9.01
N LEU A 244 19.25 16.76 8.52
CA LEU A 244 18.29 15.70 8.82
C LEU A 244 18.67 14.91 10.08
N LEU A 245 19.94 14.97 10.49
CA LEU A 245 20.44 14.22 11.64
C LEU A 245 19.71 14.57 12.95
N GLY A 246 19.30 15.83 13.12
CA GLY A 246 18.49 16.23 14.28
C GLY A 246 17.15 15.47 14.35
N GLN A 247 16.48 15.27 13.21
CA GLN A 247 15.23 14.50 13.14
C GLN A 247 15.48 13.02 13.41
N VAL A 248 16.54 12.45 12.83
CA VAL A 248 16.96 11.05 13.03
C VAL A 248 17.25 10.77 14.52
N ASN A 249 18.02 11.65 15.18
CA ASN A 249 18.38 11.50 16.59
C ASN A 249 17.15 11.58 17.50
N ASN A 250 16.20 12.48 17.22
CA ASN A 250 14.96 12.60 17.97
C ASN A 250 14.13 11.31 17.89
N LEU A 251 14.05 10.69 16.70
CA LEU A 251 13.31 9.44 16.50
C LEU A 251 14.04 8.23 17.10
N ALA A 252 15.38 8.21 17.05
CA ALA A 252 16.18 7.13 17.65
C ALA A 252 15.95 7.00 19.17
N GLY A 253 15.79 8.13 19.87
CA GLY A 253 15.51 8.16 21.31
C GLY A 253 14.02 7.98 21.69
N SER A 254 13.11 8.00 20.71
CA SER A 254 11.67 7.87 20.96
C SER A 254 11.23 6.42 21.09
N HIS A 255 10.31 6.15 22.02
CA HIS A 255 9.61 4.86 22.08
C HIS A 255 8.59 4.80 20.94
N LEU A 256 8.67 3.74 20.13
CA LEU A 256 7.79 3.53 18.99
C LEU A 256 6.53 2.80 19.45
N ASP A 257 5.38 3.48 19.43
CA ASP A 257 4.07 2.85 19.64
C ASP A 257 3.57 2.30 18.30
N LEU A 258 3.51 0.96 18.18
CA LEU A 258 3.08 0.24 16.97
C LEU A 258 1.74 -0.44 17.24
N PRO A 259 0.61 0.19 16.86
CA PRO A 259 -0.71 -0.39 17.10
C PRO A 259 -1.06 -1.48 16.07
N ASP A 260 -1.32 -2.70 16.55
CA ASP A 260 -1.85 -3.81 15.75
C ASP A 260 -3.23 -3.49 15.14
N SER A 261 -3.95 -2.50 15.69
CA SER A 261 -5.28 -2.08 15.22
C SER A 261 -5.26 -1.10 14.04
N GLU A 262 -4.10 -0.54 13.66
CA GLU A 262 -4.01 0.44 12.56
C GLU A 262 -3.00 0.05 11.47
N LEU A 263 -2.07 -0.85 11.78
CA LEU A 263 -1.00 -1.29 10.87
C LEU A 263 -1.16 -2.79 10.53
N THR A 264 -0.73 -3.17 9.34
CA THR A 264 -0.61 -4.59 8.97
C THR A 264 0.59 -5.22 9.68
N PRO A 265 0.60 -6.56 9.86
CA PRO A 265 1.76 -7.25 10.42
C PRO A 265 3.06 -6.97 9.66
N THR A 266 2.97 -6.86 8.32
CA THR A 266 4.12 -6.51 7.47
C THR A 266 4.60 -5.07 7.70
N GLU A 267 3.68 -4.11 7.87
CA GLU A 267 4.04 -2.73 8.20
C GLU A 267 4.77 -2.67 9.55
N ILE A 268 4.25 -3.36 10.57
CA ILE A 268 4.84 -3.40 11.91
C ILE A 268 6.26 -3.96 11.87
N ASP A 269 6.45 -5.08 11.17
CA ASP A 269 7.75 -5.73 11.03
C ASP A 269 8.76 -4.83 10.33
N ASN A 270 8.40 -4.23 9.19
CA ASN A 270 9.29 -3.34 8.45
C ASN A 270 9.62 -2.06 9.23
N ILE A 271 8.65 -1.45 9.92
CA ILE A 271 8.91 -0.23 10.70
C ILE A 271 9.86 -0.51 11.87
N LYS A 272 9.80 -1.70 12.51
CA LYS A 272 10.78 -2.10 13.53
C LYS A 272 12.20 -2.08 12.96
N ILE A 273 12.41 -2.66 11.78
CA ILE A 273 13.72 -2.66 11.11
C ILE A 273 14.15 -1.25 10.69
N HIS A 274 13.23 -0.41 10.24
CA HIS A 274 13.52 1.00 9.96
C HIS A 274 13.97 1.75 11.22
N HIS A 275 13.33 1.51 12.36
CA HIS A 275 13.71 2.11 13.65
C HIS A 275 15.08 1.63 14.12
N LEU A 276 15.39 0.33 13.98
CA LEU A 276 16.73 -0.21 14.27
C LEU A 276 17.80 0.44 13.38
N THR A 277 17.50 0.63 12.09
CA THR A 277 18.41 1.31 11.15
C THR A 277 18.63 2.77 11.55
N ILE A 278 17.58 3.48 12.00
CA ILE A 278 17.69 4.84 12.55
C ILE A 278 18.57 4.88 13.80
N LYS A 279 18.39 3.94 14.75
CA LYS A 279 19.24 3.84 15.95
C LYS A 279 20.70 3.63 15.57
N LEU A 280 20.96 2.77 14.60
CA LEU A 280 22.29 2.51 14.07
C LEU A 280 22.91 3.76 13.44
N ILE A 281 22.16 4.51 12.62
CA ILE A 281 22.61 5.78 12.03
C ILE A 281 22.93 6.82 13.12
N SER A 282 22.07 6.94 14.13
CA SER A 282 22.27 7.86 15.27
C SER A 282 23.54 7.50 16.03
N ALA A 283 23.75 6.22 16.37
CA ALA A 283 24.93 5.76 17.09
C ALA A 283 26.23 5.99 16.30
N LEU A 284 26.23 5.74 14.99
CA LEU A 284 27.39 5.97 14.11
C LEU A 284 27.75 7.46 13.94
N SER A 285 26.80 8.36 14.16
CA SER A 285 27.00 9.80 14.02
C SER A 285 27.54 10.44 15.30
N GLN A 286 27.49 9.74 16.43
CA GLN A 286 28.01 10.19 17.73
C GLN A 286 29.50 9.82 17.88
N LYS A 287 30.23 10.52 18.77
CA LYS A 287 31.62 10.16 19.06
C LYS A 287 31.65 8.79 19.74
N PRO A 288 32.44 7.82 19.23
CA PRO A 288 32.34 6.43 19.68
C PRO A 288 32.80 6.29 21.13
N THR A 289 31.90 5.88 22.02
CA THR A 289 32.25 5.30 23.32
C THR A 289 32.34 3.77 23.20
N PRO A 290 33.10 3.07 24.08
CA PRO A 290 33.17 1.60 24.05
C PRO A 290 31.81 0.91 24.26
N SER A 291 30.86 1.58 24.94
CA SER A 291 29.48 1.10 25.07
C SER A 291 28.72 1.15 23.73
N ASP A 292 28.96 2.21 22.93
CA ASP A 292 28.30 2.39 21.63
C ASP A 292 28.78 1.35 20.61
N THR A 293 30.04 0.92 20.67
CA THR A 293 30.56 -0.12 19.76
C THR A 293 29.88 -1.47 19.95
N ALA A 294 29.54 -1.84 21.20
CA ALA A 294 28.79 -3.06 21.48
C ALA A 294 27.32 -2.93 21.03
N SER A 295 26.72 -1.75 21.22
CA SER A 295 25.36 -1.47 20.75
C SER A 295 25.26 -1.49 19.22
N ILE A 296 26.23 -0.90 18.51
CA ILE A 296 26.30 -0.92 17.04
C ILE A 296 26.38 -2.35 16.53
N ASP A 297 27.20 -3.19 17.17
CA ASP A 297 27.36 -4.58 16.77
C ASP A 297 26.09 -5.40 17.02
N ALA A 298 25.45 -5.22 18.17
CA ALA A 298 24.19 -5.88 18.51
C ALA A 298 23.05 -5.50 17.56
N THR A 299 22.84 -4.20 17.30
CA THR A 299 21.81 -3.72 16.37
C THR A 299 22.07 -4.19 14.94
N SER A 300 23.34 -4.21 14.49
CA SER A 300 23.68 -4.75 13.18
C SER A 300 23.39 -6.25 13.06
N SER A 301 23.65 -7.03 14.12
CA SER A 301 23.36 -8.46 14.16
C SER A 301 21.86 -8.74 14.15
N GLU A 302 21.05 -7.88 14.77
CA GLU A 302 19.58 -8.01 14.77
C GLU A 302 19.01 -7.83 13.36
N ILE A 303 19.52 -6.85 12.60
CA ILE A 303 19.13 -6.65 11.18
C ILE A 303 19.55 -7.87 10.34
N GLU A 304 20.75 -8.41 10.56
CA GLU A 304 21.24 -9.59 9.86
C GLU A 304 20.42 -10.86 10.18
N ALA A 305 20.04 -11.04 11.44
CA ALA A 305 19.19 -12.13 11.89
C ALA A 305 17.80 -12.05 11.24
N TRP A 306 17.21 -10.84 11.20
CA TRP A 306 15.92 -10.62 10.53
C TRP A 306 15.98 -10.91 9.03
N LEU A 307 17.03 -10.46 8.32
CA LEU A 307 17.22 -10.78 6.91
C LEU A 307 17.35 -12.29 6.68
N SER A 308 18.08 -12.98 7.56
CA SER A 308 18.28 -14.44 7.47
C SER A 308 16.99 -15.21 7.74
N ASP A 309 16.16 -14.74 8.67
CA ASP A 309 14.83 -15.26 8.95
C ASP A 309 13.92 -15.10 7.73
N LYS A 310 13.86 -13.91 7.12
CA LYS A 310 13.08 -13.67 5.89
C LYS A 310 13.55 -14.50 4.71
N VAL A 311 14.86 -14.66 4.54
CA VAL A 311 15.40 -15.57 3.52
C VAL A 311 14.92 -16.99 3.80
N SER A 312 14.97 -17.46 5.04
CA SER A 312 14.53 -18.81 5.39
C SER A 312 13.03 -19.01 5.16
N SER A 313 12.20 -18.03 5.57
CA SER A 313 10.74 -18.09 5.42
C SER A 313 10.29 -18.04 3.96
N MET A 314 11.03 -17.33 3.10
CA MET A 314 10.68 -17.17 1.68
C MET A 314 11.40 -18.18 0.76
N SER A 315 12.51 -18.79 1.21
CA SER A 315 13.24 -19.81 0.43
C SER A 315 12.59 -21.20 0.51
N ALA A 316 11.64 -21.40 1.41
CA ALA A 316 10.96 -22.68 1.62
C ALA A 316 9.45 -22.52 1.47
N SER A 317 8.90 -23.02 0.37
CA SER A 317 7.54 -23.54 0.17
C SER A 317 7.44 -23.97 -1.29
N ASN A 318 6.73 -25.04 -1.60
CA ASN A 318 6.50 -25.46 -2.98
C ASN A 318 5.94 -24.29 -3.82
N ILE A 319 6.11 -24.33 -5.15
CA ILE A 319 5.54 -23.34 -6.09
C ILE A 319 4.04 -23.08 -5.83
N THR A 320 3.36 -24.07 -5.24
CA THR A 320 1.94 -24.08 -4.91
C THR A 320 1.53 -23.25 -3.69
N ASP A 321 2.47 -22.85 -2.82
CA ASP A 321 2.20 -22.20 -1.52
C ASP A 321 2.98 -20.88 -1.37
N ILE A 322 2.93 -20.02 -2.38
CA ILE A 322 3.48 -18.68 -2.26
C ILE A 322 2.62 -17.88 -1.28
N GLN A 323 3.22 -17.46 -0.16
CA GLN A 323 2.51 -16.76 0.91
C GLN A 323 1.77 -15.51 0.41
N GLY A 324 0.51 -15.37 0.83
CA GLY A 324 -0.33 -14.23 0.47
C GLY A 324 -0.92 -14.30 -0.95
N THR A 325 -0.84 -15.42 -1.65
CA THR A 325 -1.52 -15.61 -2.96
C THR A 325 -2.92 -16.19 -2.79
N ILE A 326 -3.76 -16.02 -3.82
CA ILE A 326 -5.11 -16.60 -3.92
C ILE A 326 -4.97 -17.95 -4.61
N ASN A 327 -5.40 -19.03 -3.97
CA ASN A 327 -5.47 -20.34 -4.64
C ASN A 327 -6.77 -20.43 -5.45
N LEU A 328 -6.66 -20.41 -6.78
CA LEU A 328 -7.80 -20.48 -7.69
C LEU A 328 -8.41 -21.88 -7.84
N THR A 329 -7.74 -22.92 -7.35
CA THR A 329 -8.20 -24.32 -7.42
C THR A 329 -8.18 -24.96 -6.02
N PRO A 330 -9.04 -24.49 -5.10
CA PRO A 330 -9.04 -24.99 -3.71
C PRO A 330 -9.49 -26.46 -3.61
N SER A 331 -10.22 -26.97 -4.61
CA SER A 331 -10.80 -28.32 -4.64
C SER A 331 -9.82 -29.42 -5.06
N ASP A 332 -8.69 -29.08 -5.71
CA ASP A 332 -7.67 -30.05 -6.12
C ASP A 332 -6.27 -29.58 -5.66
N PRO A 333 -5.73 -30.15 -4.56
CA PRO A 333 -4.42 -29.78 -4.04
C PRO A 333 -3.25 -30.16 -4.97
N SER A 334 -3.49 -30.98 -6.00
CA SER A 334 -2.47 -31.38 -6.97
C SER A 334 -2.25 -30.36 -8.10
N THR A 335 -3.18 -29.41 -8.28
CA THR A 335 -3.20 -28.43 -9.39
C THR A 335 -3.31 -26.98 -8.93
N SER A 336 -2.71 -26.62 -7.78
CA SER A 336 -2.74 -25.24 -7.23
C SER A 336 -2.34 -24.19 -8.28
N SER A 337 -3.30 -23.31 -8.61
CA SER A 337 -3.15 -22.18 -9.52
C SER A 337 -3.12 -20.87 -8.70
N PRO A 338 -1.93 -20.39 -8.31
CA PRO A 338 -1.82 -19.19 -7.47
C PRO A 338 -1.97 -17.90 -8.30
N ALA A 339 -2.85 -17.02 -7.85
CA ALA A 339 -2.97 -15.64 -8.34
C ALA A 339 -2.46 -14.63 -7.30
N PRO A 340 -1.94 -13.48 -7.73
CA PRO A 340 -1.51 -12.44 -6.79
C PRO A 340 -2.70 -11.91 -6.02
N SER A 341 -2.44 -11.47 -4.79
CA SER A 341 -3.41 -10.78 -3.95
C SER A 341 -2.79 -9.49 -3.40
N TRP A 342 -3.62 -8.63 -2.82
CA TRP A 342 -3.12 -7.43 -2.17
C TRP A 342 -2.11 -7.75 -1.06
N VAL A 343 -2.25 -8.88 -0.36
CA VAL A 343 -1.35 -9.30 0.73
C VAL A 343 0.03 -9.64 0.17
N TYR A 344 0.08 -10.39 -0.93
CA TYR A 344 1.33 -10.69 -1.63
C TYR A 344 2.02 -9.40 -2.08
N LEU A 345 1.30 -8.52 -2.79
CA LEU A 345 1.86 -7.28 -3.33
C LEU A 345 2.33 -6.35 -2.20
N HIS A 346 1.47 -6.14 -1.20
CA HIS A 346 1.76 -5.28 -0.05
C HIS A 346 2.99 -5.75 0.72
N ALA A 347 3.09 -7.06 0.97
CA ALA A 347 4.21 -7.64 1.69
C ALA A 347 5.53 -7.52 0.91
N ASN A 348 5.53 -7.92 -0.36
CA ASN A 348 6.74 -7.91 -1.19
C ASN A 348 7.21 -6.48 -1.50
N ILE A 349 6.32 -5.55 -1.86
CA ILE A 349 6.71 -4.17 -2.17
C ILE A 349 7.21 -3.44 -0.91
N SER A 350 6.58 -3.66 0.25
CA SER A 350 7.06 -3.07 1.51
C SER A 350 8.39 -3.65 1.96
N LEU A 351 8.61 -4.95 1.74
CA LEU A 351 9.90 -5.59 1.96
C LEU A 351 10.98 -5.01 1.02
N LEU A 352 10.69 -4.85 -0.27
CA LEU A 352 11.60 -4.23 -1.23
C LEU A 352 11.96 -2.79 -0.86
N GLU A 353 11.02 -1.99 -0.33
CA GLU A 353 11.32 -0.66 0.21
C GLU A 353 12.36 -0.72 1.34
N THR A 354 12.21 -1.69 2.25
CA THR A 354 13.10 -1.94 3.38
C THR A 354 14.48 -2.39 2.89
N LEU A 355 14.53 -3.33 1.95
CA LEU A 355 15.77 -3.81 1.33
C LEU A 355 16.53 -2.69 0.62
N LYS A 356 15.82 -1.80 -0.07
CA LYS A 356 16.42 -0.63 -0.71
C LYS A 356 17.02 0.34 0.32
N ALA A 357 16.34 0.55 1.45
CA ALA A 357 16.85 1.36 2.55
C ALA A 357 18.16 0.78 3.12
N ILE A 358 18.18 -0.53 3.37
CA ILE A 358 19.36 -1.25 3.88
C ILE A 358 20.50 -1.20 2.86
N SER A 359 20.23 -1.49 1.58
CA SER A 359 21.22 -1.46 0.48
C SER A 359 21.91 -0.10 0.36
N LEU A 360 21.13 0.99 0.38
CA LEU A 360 21.65 2.35 0.31
C LEU A 360 22.40 2.75 1.60
N PHE A 361 21.91 2.34 2.77
CA PHE A 361 22.61 2.55 4.04
C PHE A 361 23.99 1.87 4.02
N VAL A 362 24.05 0.56 3.71
CA VAL A 362 25.28 -0.23 3.61
C VAL A 362 26.25 0.40 2.60
N SER A 363 25.74 0.81 1.43
CA SER A 363 26.54 1.49 0.42
C SER A 363 27.17 2.79 0.93
N SER A 364 26.41 3.58 1.70
CA SER A 364 26.91 4.82 2.29
C SER A 364 27.99 4.59 3.36
N GLN A 365 27.87 3.54 4.16
CA GLN A 365 28.86 3.18 5.19
C GLN A 365 30.16 2.66 4.57
N THR A 366 30.06 1.86 3.50
CA THR A 366 31.23 1.38 2.74
C THR A 366 32.03 2.56 2.16
N GLN A 367 31.35 3.58 1.61
CA GLN A 367 32.01 4.78 1.11
C GLN A 367 32.64 5.65 2.21
N ALA A 368 31.98 5.78 3.37
CA ALA A 368 32.51 6.52 4.51
C ALA A 368 33.81 5.89 5.05
N LYS A 369 33.87 4.56 5.14
CA LYS A 369 35.09 3.82 5.53
C LYS A 369 36.27 4.03 4.58
N ALA A 370 36.00 4.15 3.28
CA ALA A 370 37.06 4.39 2.29
C ALA A 370 37.70 5.78 2.46
N LYS A 371 36.96 6.75 3.01
CA LYS A 371 37.41 8.15 3.17
C LYS A 371 37.96 8.47 4.57
N SER A 372 37.62 7.70 5.60
CA SER A 372 37.95 8.00 7.00
C SER A 372 38.36 6.75 7.79
N LYS A 373 39.50 6.82 8.51
CA LYS A 373 39.97 5.78 9.46
C LYS A 373 39.29 5.93 10.84
N SER A 374 37.96 6.07 10.89
CA SER A 374 37.26 6.25 12.18
C SER A 374 37.05 4.92 12.93
N SER A 375 37.23 4.96 14.26
CA SER A 375 37.20 3.81 15.17
C SER A 375 35.80 3.33 15.58
N GLY A 376 34.72 3.92 15.03
CA GLY A 376 33.33 3.61 15.37
C GLY A 376 32.52 3.16 14.16
N SER A 377 32.98 2.13 13.43
CA SER A 377 32.45 1.79 12.11
C SER A 377 32.16 0.29 11.97
N ILE A 378 31.01 -0.06 11.36
CA ILE A 378 30.51 -1.45 11.24
C ILE A 378 31.55 -2.35 10.55
N PRO A 379 31.91 -3.53 11.10
CA PRO A 379 32.88 -4.45 10.49
C PRO A 379 32.62 -4.73 9.00
N LYS A 380 33.69 -4.82 8.20
CA LYS A 380 33.56 -5.01 6.74
C LYS A 380 32.84 -6.31 6.38
N GLU A 381 33.11 -7.38 7.11
CA GLU A 381 32.47 -8.68 6.93
C GLU A 381 30.94 -8.59 7.11
N LYS A 382 30.48 -7.85 8.11
CA LYS A 382 29.04 -7.61 8.34
C LYS A 382 28.39 -6.79 7.22
N LEU A 383 29.07 -5.76 6.70
CA LEU A 383 28.55 -4.97 5.57
C LEU A 383 28.40 -5.83 4.31
N GLU A 384 29.35 -6.71 4.02
CA GLU A 384 29.25 -7.64 2.89
C GLU A 384 28.16 -8.70 3.12
N SER A 385 27.99 -9.20 4.35
CA SER A 385 26.91 -10.13 4.70
C SER A 385 25.53 -9.50 4.49
N LEU A 386 25.30 -8.29 5.03
CA LEU A 386 24.05 -7.56 4.86
C LEU A 386 23.74 -7.31 3.38
N LYS A 387 24.75 -6.93 2.59
CA LYS A 387 24.61 -6.72 1.14
C LYS A 387 24.24 -8.02 0.41
N ALA A 388 24.89 -9.13 0.76
CA ALA A 388 24.63 -10.44 0.16
C ALA A 388 23.22 -10.95 0.49
N LEU A 389 22.77 -10.83 1.75
CA LEU A 389 21.43 -11.21 2.17
C LEU A 389 20.35 -10.34 1.51
N THR A 390 20.57 -9.03 1.45
CA THR A 390 19.66 -8.08 0.77
C THR A 390 19.45 -8.46 -0.68
N LYS A 391 20.55 -8.72 -1.41
CA LYS A 391 20.50 -9.15 -2.80
C LYS A 391 19.80 -10.51 -2.96
N LYS A 392 20.15 -11.49 -2.13
CA LYS A 392 19.54 -12.83 -2.14
C LYS A 392 18.03 -12.75 -1.95
N LEU A 393 17.53 -11.89 -1.06
CA LEU A 393 16.10 -11.74 -0.83
C LEU A 393 15.40 -11.08 -2.03
N ALA A 394 16.00 -10.05 -2.64
CA ALA A 394 15.49 -9.47 -3.87
C ALA A 394 15.43 -10.47 -5.04
N ASP A 395 16.43 -11.35 -5.15
CA ASP A 395 16.46 -12.43 -6.15
C ASP A 395 15.33 -13.45 -5.92
N ILE A 396 15.04 -13.81 -4.66
CA ILE A 396 13.91 -14.70 -4.30
C ILE A 396 12.57 -14.07 -4.69
N ILE A 397 12.35 -12.79 -4.36
CA ILE A 397 11.12 -12.07 -4.72
C ILE A 397 10.95 -12.02 -6.24
N THR A 398 12.05 -11.77 -6.96
CA THR A 398 12.07 -11.76 -8.43
C THR A 398 11.71 -13.13 -9.00
N MET A 399 12.25 -14.22 -8.45
CA MET A 399 11.92 -15.58 -8.88
C MET A 399 10.44 -15.90 -8.66
N ASN A 400 9.93 -15.67 -7.44
CA ASN A 400 8.53 -15.96 -7.09
C ASN A 400 7.56 -15.16 -7.97
N THR A 401 7.87 -13.88 -8.23
CA THR A 401 7.06 -13.01 -9.09
C THR A 401 7.05 -13.48 -10.54
N ARG A 402 8.19 -13.95 -11.07
CA ARG A 402 8.26 -14.52 -12.43
C ARG A 402 7.48 -15.84 -12.56
N ILE A 403 7.51 -16.66 -11.51
CA ILE A 403 6.72 -17.90 -11.45
C ILE A 403 5.23 -17.57 -11.52
N LEU A 404 4.75 -16.63 -10.70
CA LEU A 404 3.36 -16.16 -10.74
C LEU A 404 2.98 -15.61 -12.12
N LYS A 405 3.83 -14.75 -12.70
CA LYS A 405 3.58 -14.19 -14.03
C LYS A 405 3.44 -15.27 -15.11
N THR A 406 4.29 -16.30 -15.05
CA THR A 406 4.23 -17.44 -15.99
C THR A 406 2.91 -18.21 -15.82
N ARG A 407 2.47 -18.44 -14.58
CA ARG A 407 1.21 -19.12 -14.26
C ARG A 407 -0.01 -18.38 -14.79
N ILE A 408 -0.05 -17.06 -14.60
CA ILE A 408 -1.16 -16.24 -15.12
C ILE A 408 -1.21 -16.30 -16.65
N ALA A 409 -0.06 -16.40 -17.31
CA ALA A 409 0.02 -16.54 -18.77
C ALA A 409 -0.24 -17.97 -19.29
N GLU A 410 -0.47 -18.97 -18.44
CA GLU A 410 -0.70 -20.35 -18.88
C GLU A 410 -2.03 -20.49 -19.65
N SER A 411 -1.98 -21.26 -20.74
CA SER A 411 -3.16 -21.58 -21.54
C SER A 411 -4.17 -22.37 -20.70
N GLY A 412 -5.30 -21.75 -20.36
CA GLY A 412 -6.35 -22.35 -19.51
C GLY A 412 -6.73 -21.51 -18.30
N MET A 413 -5.88 -20.56 -17.89
CA MET A 413 -6.15 -19.65 -16.76
C MET A 413 -7.46 -18.86 -16.95
N LEU A 414 -7.70 -18.34 -18.15
CA LEU A 414 -8.93 -17.63 -18.48
C LEU A 414 -10.17 -18.51 -18.25
N GLY A 415 -10.14 -19.75 -18.74
CA GLY A 415 -11.23 -20.71 -18.57
C GLY A 415 -11.46 -21.08 -17.10
N GLN A 416 -10.38 -21.20 -16.32
CA GLN A 416 -10.47 -21.40 -14.86
C GLN A 416 -11.16 -20.22 -14.17
N LEU A 417 -10.78 -18.98 -14.49
CA LEU A 417 -11.41 -17.79 -13.90
C LEU A 417 -12.90 -17.70 -14.27
N VAL A 418 -13.25 -17.96 -15.53
CA VAL A 418 -14.65 -18.02 -15.98
C VAL A 418 -15.41 -19.06 -15.17
N SER A 419 -14.86 -20.26 -15.00
CA SER A 419 -15.46 -21.31 -14.17
C SER A 419 -15.63 -20.87 -12.71
N ILE A 420 -14.64 -20.21 -12.11
CA ILE A 420 -14.72 -19.76 -10.71
C ILE A 420 -15.86 -18.77 -10.51
N VAL A 421 -16.09 -17.88 -11.47
CA VAL A 421 -17.20 -16.92 -11.39
C VAL A 421 -18.54 -17.63 -11.56
N THR A 422 -18.66 -18.60 -12.47
CA THR A 422 -19.94 -19.31 -12.70
C THR A 422 -20.27 -20.33 -11.61
N THR A 423 -19.35 -21.23 -11.28
CA THR A 423 -19.60 -22.36 -10.37
C THR A 423 -19.21 -22.08 -8.91
N GLY A 424 -18.40 -21.04 -8.66
CA GLY A 424 -17.93 -20.68 -7.33
C GLY A 424 -16.79 -21.56 -6.77
N PRO A 425 -16.23 -21.21 -5.59
CA PRO A 425 -15.05 -21.85 -5.01
C PRO A 425 -15.17 -23.34 -4.72
N SER A 426 -16.35 -23.77 -4.28
CA SER A 426 -16.61 -25.11 -3.77
C SER A 426 -17.13 -26.08 -4.84
N GLY A 427 -17.34 -25.61 -6.08
CA GLY A 427 -17.94 -26.41 -7.15
C GLY A 427 -19.37 -26.88 -6.84
N ASN A 428 -19.99 -26.39 -5.77
CA ASN A 428 -21.37 -26.71 -5.46
C ASN A 428 -22.28 -25.95 -6.42
N THR A 429 -23.06 -26.72 -7.18
CA THR A 429 -24.19 -26.25 -8.00
C THR A 429 -25.34 -25.81 -7.09
N ASP A 430 -25.13 -24.74 -6.33
CA ASP A 430 -26.22 -24.05 -5.65
C ASP A 430 -27.04 -23.28 -6.70
N GLY A 431 -28.31 -22.98 -6.42
CA GLY A 431 -29.15 -22.20 -7.36
C GLY A 431 -28.55 -20.85 -7.80
N LEU A 432 -27.53 -20.35 -7.10
CA LEU A 432 -26.77 -19.17 -7.52
C LEU A 432 -25.97 -19.39 -8.81
N SER A 433 -25.37 -20.57 -9.03
CA SER A 433 -24.53 -20.80 -10.22
C SER A 433 -25.38 -20.87 -11.49
N ALA A 434 -26.55 -21.52 -11.41
CA ALA A 434 -27.53 -21.54 -12.50
C ALA A 434 -27.98 -20.12 -12.87
N GLU A 435 -28.23 -19.28 -11.86
CA GLU A 435 -28.70 -17.92 -12.08
C GLU A 435 -27.59 -17.00 -12.63
N ILE A 436 -26.33 -17.26 -12.25
CA ILE A 436 -25.18 -16.57 -12.84
C ILE A 436 -25.02 -16.96 -14.31
N GLU A 437 -25.13 -18.25 -14.64
CA GLU A 437 -25.06 -18.76 -16.02
C GLU A 437 -26.21 -18.23 -16.89
N GLU A 438 -27.41 -18.05 -16.34
CA GLU A 438 -28.54 -17.47 -17.06
C GLU A 438 -28.41 -15.94 -17.24
N MET A 439 -27.91 -15.22 -16.23
CA MET A 439 -27.90 -13.76 -16.24
C MET A 439 -26.67 -13.13 -16.91
N ILE A 440 -25.50 -13.76 -16.79
CA ILE A 440 -24.23 -13.18 -17.25
C ILE A 440 -23.83 -13.81 -18.59
N ASP A 441 -23.77 -12.98 -19.61
CA ASP A 441 -23.29 -13.38 -20.94
C ASP A 441 -21.80 -13.81 -20.89
N THR A 442 -21.50 -14.95 -21.50
CA THR A 442 -20.16 -15.55 -21.51
C THR A 442 -19.12 -14.61 -22.10
N SER A 443 -19.45 -13.84 -23.15
CA SER A 443 -18.49 -12.92 -23.77
C SER A 443 -18.13 -11.76 -22.85
N SER A 444 -19.11 -11.24 -22.10
CA SER A 444 -18.88 -10.20 -21.09
C SER A 444 -18.01 -10.72 -19.95
N LEU A 445 -18.21 -11.97 -19.54
CA LEU A 445 -17.43 -12.61 -18.49
C LEU A 445 -15.98 -12.88 -18.91
N GLU A 446 -15.76 -13.33 -20.16
CA GLU A 446 -14.41 -13.50 -20.72
C GLU A 446 -13.65 -12.18 -20.80
N LEU A 447 -14.30 -11.08 -21.19
CA LEU A 447 -13.71 -9.75 -21.21
C LEU A 447 -13.28 -9.27 -19.81
N PHE A 448 -14.13 -9.51 -18.80
CA PHE A 448 -13.80 -9.22 -17.41
C PHE A 448 -12.59 -10.04 -16.93
N CYS A 449 -12.61 -11.35 -17.12
CA CYS A 449 -11.52 -12.23 -16.68
C CYS A 449 -10.20 -11.88 -17.39
N GLY A 450 -10.25 -11.56 -18.69
CA GLY A 450 -9.09 -11.07 -19.43
C GLY A 450 -8.53 -9.77 -18.85
N SER A 451 -9.40 -8.79 -18.58
CA SER A 451 -9.01 -7.51 -17.96
C SER A 451 -8.40 -7.70 -16.56
N LEU A 452 -8.92 -8.66 -15.78
CA LEU A 452 -8.38 -9.01 -14.47
C LEU A 452 -6.97 -9.60 -14.57
N MET A 453 -6.75 -10.50 -15.54
CA MET A 453 -5.43 -11.08 -15.80
C MET A 453 -4.41 -10.03 -16.24
N GLU A 454 -4.80 -9.09 -17.11
CA GLU A 454 -3.96 -7.95 -17.52
C GLU A 454 -3.57 -7.09 -16.32
N SER A 455 -4.53 -6.76 -15.45
CA SER A 455 -4.30 -5.98 -14.23
C SER A 455 -3.33 -6.67 -13.25
N TRP A 456 -3.41 -7.99 -13.13
CA TRP A 456 -2.45 -8.77 -12.35
C TRP A 456 -1.06 -8.76 -12.98
N ASP A 457 -0.96 -8.90 -14.30
CA ASP A 457 0.32 -8.84 -15.00
C ASP A 457 1.01 -7.50 -14.78
N GLU A 458 0.26 -6.41 -14.90
CA GLU A 458 0.73 -5.05 -14.64
C GLU A 458 1.21 -4.88 -13.20
N ALA A 459 0.47 -5.41 -12.22
CA ALA A 459 0.86 -5.35 -10.80
C ALA A 459 2.19 -6.07 -10.53
N LEU A 460 2.37 -7.26 -11.10
CA LEU A 460 3.60 -8.05 -10.98
C LEU A 460 4.79 -7.37 -11.68
N ASP A 461 4.57 -6.71 -12.82
CA ASP A 461 5.60 -5.89 -13.47
C ASP A 461 6.10 -4.75 -12.59
N GLY A 462 5.20 -4.16 -11.78
CA GLY A 462 5.58 -3.19 -10.74
C GLY A 462 6.57 -3.75 -9.72
N VAL A 463 6.34 -4.99 -9.26
CA VAL A 463 7.24 -5.67 -8.33
C VAL A 463 8.61 -5.89 -8.98
N LEU A 464 8.64 -6.39 -10.22
CA LEU A 464 9.88 -6.64 -10.97
C LEU A 464 10.67 -5.34 -11.24
N LEU A 465 9.98 -4.26 -11.57
CA LEU A 465 10.58 -2.93 -11.75
C LEU A 465 11.30 -2.49 -10.47
N ILE A 466 10.65 -2.62 -9.31
CA ILE A 466 11.24 -2.23 -8.02
C ILE A 466 12.42 -3.12 -7.66
N CYS A 467 12.32 -4.44 -7.87
CA CYS A 467 13.42 -5.39 -7.65
C CYS A 467 14.69 -4.99 -8.40
N SER A 468 14.56 -4.49 -9.64
CA SER A 468 15.72 -4.06 -10.44
C SER A 468 16.50 -2.87 -9.84
N SER A 469 15.90 -2.17 -8.88
CA SER A 469 16.46 -0.98 -8.23
C SER A 469 17.08 -1.23 -6.84
N VAL A 470 17.00 -2.47 -6.33
CA VAL A 470 17.55 -2.92 -5.04
C VAL A 470 18.92 -3.54 -5.27
#